data_AF-N2ASA6-F1
#
_entry.id   AF-N2ASA6-F1
#
_cell.length_a   1.000
_cell.length_b   1.000
_cell.length_c   1.000
_cell.angle_alpha   90.00
_cell.angle_beta   90.00
_cell.angle_gamma   90.00
#
_symmetry.space_group_name_H-M   'P 1'
#
loop_
_entity.id
_entity.type
_entity.pdbx_description
1 polymer ?
#
loop_
_entity_poly.entity_id
_entity_poly.type
_entity_poly.pdbx_seq_one_letter_code
_entity_poly.pdbx_strand_id
1 'polypeptide(L)'
;MLRFIGGILIIIATTGAGILYGMELQGYLEKLLYIRHILYMLKGEMDYSSAPLSEIFGRLSLRVKEPYKCWLSAMEKQVENREEDAFLKIWMRSVDKHLKELHLKSAHSIQLKELGTCLGQMDGASESRNLQLYLGRLELEIEKVREGMAAKKRIGNCLGVMGGIFLVVVLI
;
A
#
# COMPACT_ATOMS: atom_id res chain seq x y z
N MET A 1 22.70 3.56 42.20
CA MET A 1 21.24 3.47 41.95
C MET A 1 20.80 4.26 40.72
N LEU A 2 20.98 5.60 40.67
CA LEU A 2 20.55 6.44 39.52
C LEU A 2 21.11 5.98 38.15
N ARG A 3 22.34 5.47 38.17
CA ARG A 3 23.08 4.99 37.01
C ARG A 3 22.40 3.79 36.30
N PHE A 4 21.93 2.81 37.06
CA PHE A 4 21.21 1.65 36.51
C PHE A 4 19.85 2.03 35.91
N ILE A 5 19.16 2.98 36.54
CA ILE A 5 17.85 3.47 36.07
C ILE A 5 18.01 4.20 34.73
N GLY A 6 19.06 5.01 34.56
CA GLY A 6 19.36 5.70 33.30
C GLY A 6 19.64 4.74 32.14
N GLY A 7 20.39 3.66 32.39
CA GLY A 7 20.67 2.64 31.37
C GLY A 7 19.41 1.90 30.90
N ILE A 8 18.53 1.51 31.84
CA ILE A 8 17.26 0.86 31.52
C ILE A 8 16.34 1.81 30.72
N LEU A 9 16.29 3.08 31.08
CA LEU A 9 15.43 4.07 30.43
C LEU A 9 15.83 4.34 28.97
N ILE A 10 17.14 4.34 28.66
CA ILE A 10 17.64 4.51 27.29
C ILE A 10 17.38 3.26 26.43
N ILE A 11 17.51 2.05 27.00
CA ILE A 11 17.18 0.80 26.29
C ILE A 11 15.69 0.77 25.94
N ILE A 12 14.82 1.18 26.86
CA ILE A 12 13.37 1.26 26.62
C ILE A 12 13.06 2.33 25.57
N ALA A 13 13.71 3.50 25.62
CA ALA A 13 13.47 4.58 24.66
C ALA A 13 13.91 4.19 23.23
N THR A 14 15.09 3.57 23.08
CA THR A 14 15.62 3.14 21.79
C THR A 14 14.85 1.94 21.21
N THR A 15 14.46 0.98 22.06
CA THR A 15 13.63 -0.16 21.66
C THR A 15 12.21 0.29 21.28
N GLY A 16 11.61 1.20 22.06
CA GLY A 16 10.28 1.75 21.80
C GLY A 16 10.21 2.55 20.50
N ALA A 17 11.22 3.37 20.21
CA ALA A 17 11.33 4.10 18.93
C ALA A 17 11.45 3.15 17.73
N GLY A 18 12.19 2.04 17.87
CA GLY A 18 12.30 1.01 16.83
C GLY A 18 10.98 0.26 16.57
N ILE A 19 10.20 0.00 17.62
CA ILE A 19 8.89 -0.67 17.50
C ILE A 19 7.87 0.25 16.83
N LEU A 20 7.80 1.51 17.25
CA LEU A 20 6.88 2.51 16.66
C LEU A 20 7.12 2.69 15.15
N TYR A 21 8.39 2.81 14.75
CA TYR A 21 8.75 2.92 13.33
C TYR A 21 8.41 1.63 12.55
N GLY A 22 8.57 0.47 13.18
CA GLY A 22 8.16 -0.81 12.62
C GLY A 22 6.65 -0.93 12.42
N MET A 23 5.84 -0.42 13.36
CA MET A 23 4.38 -0.42 13.28
C MET A 23 3.86 0.48 12.16
N GLU A 24 4.44 1.67 12.00
CA GLU A 24 4.06 2.58 10.92
C GLU A 24 4.36 1.98 9.53
N LEU A 25 5.54 1.36 9.38
CA LEU A 25 5.90 0.66 8.14
C LEU A 25 5.01 -0.57 7.89
N GLN A 26 4.65 -1.32 8.93
CA GLN A 26 3.76 -2.46 8.81
C GLN A 26 2.35 -2.03 8.39
N GLY A 27 1.82 -0.95 8.98
CA GLY A 27 0.55 -0.36 8.56
C GLY A 27 0.59 0.13 7.10
N TYR A 28 1.72 0.68 6.65
CA TYR A 28 1.92 1.04 5.25
C TYR A 28 1.93 -0.19 4.32
N LEU A 29 2.61 -1.26 4.72
CA LEU A 29 2.64 -2.52 3.97
C LEU A 29 1.23 -3.12 3.84
N GLU A 30 0.43 -3.10 4.91
CA GLU A 30 -0.94 -3.60 4.89
C GLU A 30 -1.82 -2.85 3.89
N LYS A 31 -1.66 -1.52 3.78
CA LYS A 31 -2.37 -0.71 2.76
C LYS A 31 -2.02 -1.16 1.34
N LEU A 32 -0.74 -1.40 1.05
CA LEU A 32 -0.26 -1.88 -0.25
C LEU A 32 -0.76 -3.30 -0.54
N LEU A 33 -0.71 -4.20 0.44
CA LEU A 33 -1.23 -5.56 0.33
C LEU A 33 -2.74 -5.56 0.06
N TYR A 34 -3.49 -4.64 0.67
CA TYR A 34 -4.91 -4.52 0.43
C TYR A 34 -5.23 -3.99 -0.97
N ILE A 35 -4.49 -2.98 -1.46
CA ILE A 35 -4.60 -2.53 -2.86
C ILE A 35 -4.31 -3.70 -3.81
N ARG A 36 -3.24 -4.46 -3.58
CA ARG A 36 -2.91 -5.66 -4.35
C ARG A 36 -4.07 -6.66 -4.36
N HIS A 37 -4.68 -6.92 -3.20
CA HIS A 37 -5.83 -7.82 -3.10
C HIS A 37 -7.02 -7.34 -3.95
N ILE A 38 -7.35 -6.04 -3.90
CA ILE A 38 -8.41 -5.46 -4.73
C ILE A 38 -8.09 -5.63 -6.22
N LEU A 39 -6.85 -5.37 -6.63
CA LEU A 39 -6.42 -5.52 -8.02
C LEU A 39 -6.44 -6.98 -8.51
N TYR A 40 -6.13 -7.95 -7.63
CA TYR A 40 -6.31 -9.36 -7.95
C TYR A 40 -7.78 -9.73 -8.14
N MET A 41 -8.68 -9.22 -7.29
CA MET A 41 -10.12 -9.44 -7.47
C MET A 41 -10.63 -8.80 -8.74
N LEU A 42 -10.17 -7.58 -9.07
CA LEU A 42 -10.47 -6.91 -10.34
C LEU A 42 -10.03 -7.75 -11.53
N LYS A 43 -8.79 -8.24 -11.51
CA LYS A 43 -8.27 -9.12 -12.56
C LYS A 43 -9.13 -10.38 -12.71
N GLY A 44 -9.47 -11.03 -11.59
CA GLY A 44 -10.32 -12.22 -11.59
C GLY A 44 -11.67 -11.95 -12.25
N GLU A 45 -12.36 -10.87 -11.87
CA GLU A 45 -13.63 -10.52 -12.50
C GLU A 45 -13.46 -10.16 -13.99
N MET A 46 -12.37 -9.50 -14.41
CA MET A 46 -12.08 -9.24 -15.83
C MET A 46 -11.79 -10.50 -16.65
N ASP A 47 -11.08 -11.47 -16.07
CA ASP A 47 -10.71 -12.73 -16.74
C ASP A 47 -11.91 -13.69 -16.85
N TYR A 48 -12.79 -13.71 -15.84
CA TYR A 48 -13.92 -14.65 -15.77
C TYR A 48 -15.26 -14.07 -16.25
N SER A 49 -15.43 -12.74 -16.23
CA SER A 49 -16.70 -12.08 -16.56
C SER A 49 -16.48 -11.09 -17.71
N SER A 50 -17.17 -11.29 -18.84
CA SER A 50 -17.26 -10.29 -19.92
C SER A 50 -18.16 -9.08 -19.55
N ALA A 51 -18.25 -8.77 -18.25
CA ALA A 51 -19.07 -7.68 -17.75
C ALA A 51 -18.36 -6.34 -17.95
N PRO A 52 -19.10 -5.24 -18.12
CA PRO A 52 -18.52 -3.91 -18.17
C PRO A 52 -17.73 -3.58 -16.89
N LEU A 53 -16.62 -2.83 -17.02
CA LEU A 53 -15.79 -2.41 -15.89
C LEU A 53 -16.59 -1.70 -14.78
N SER A 54 -17.62 -0.92 -15.13
CA SER A 54 -18.51 -0.26 -14.16
C SER A 54 -19.16 -1.26 -13.21
N GLU A 55 -19.72 -2.35 -13.76
CA GLU A 55 -20.40 -3.39 -12.99
C GLU A 55 -19.40 -4.15 -12.09
N ILE A 56 -18.20 -4.42 -12.61
CA ILE A 56 -17.13 -5.04 -11.82
C ILE A 56 -16.76 -4.16 -10.62
N PHE A 57 -16.59 -2.85 -10.82
CA PHE A 57 -16.32 -1.92 -9.72
C PHE A 57 -17.45 -1.91 -8.68
N GLY A 58 -18.71 -1.95 -9.11
CA GLY A 58 -19.87 -2.07 -8.23
C GLY A 58 -19.83 -3.31 -7.36
N ARG A 59 -19.64 -4.49 -7.97
CA ARG A 59 -19.54 -5.77 -7.25
C ARG A 59 -18.38 -5.78 -6.26
N LEU A 60 -17.22 -5.25 -6.66
CA LEU A 60 -16.05 -5.18 -5.79
C LEU A 60 -16.23 -4.19 -4.64
N SER A 61 -16.93 -3.07 -4.85
CA SER A 61 -17.19 -2.07 -3.81
C SER A 61 -17.91 -2.68 -2.59
N LEU A 62 -18.78 -3.67 -2.81
CA LEU A 62 -19.51 -4.37 -1.75
C LEU A 62 -18.64 -5.34 -0.96
N ARG A 63 -17.51 -5.79 -1.51
CA ARG A 63 -16.59 -6.77 -0.92
C ARG A 63 -15.38 -6.14 -0.21
N VAL A 64 -15.19 -4.83 -0.34
CA VAL A 64 -14.02 -4.13 0.22
C VAL A 64 -14.41 -3.21 1.39
N LYS A 65 -13.42 -2.91 2.25
CA LYS A 65 -13.57 -1.97 3.37
C LYS A 65 -13.36 -0.52 2.94
N GLU A 66 -13.78 0.43 3.77
CA GLU A 66 -13.44 1.85 3.59
C GLU A 66 -11.93 2.09 3.76
N PRO A 67 -11.31 3.04 3.02
CA PRO A 67 -11.93 3.97 2.06
C PRO A 67 -12.06 3.42 0.62
N TYR A 68 -11.65 2.17 0.40
CA TYR A 68 -11.64 1.55 -0.93
C TYR A 68 -13.04 1.32 -1.50
N LYS A 69 -14.03 1.09 -0.63
CA LYS A 69 -15.44 0.97 -1.00
C LYS A 69 -15.95 2.25 -1.65
N CYS A 70 -15.74 3.41 -1.01
CA CYS A 70 -16.11 4.69 -1.60
C CYS A 70 -15.40 4.95 -2.93
N TRP A 71 -14.11 4.59 -3.03
CA TRP A 71 -13.35 4.71 -4.27
C TRP A 71 -13.97 3.89 -5.42
N LEU A 72 -14.28 2.60 -5.19
CA LEU A 72 -14.86 1.73 -6.21
C LEU A 72 -16.31 2.09 -6.56
N SER A 73 -17.13 2.46 -5.58
CA SER A 73 -18.51 2.91 -5.85
C SER A 73 -18.55 4.24 -6.61
N ALA A 74 -17.58 5.13 -6.37
CA ALA A 74 -17.43 6.35 -7.17
C ALA A 74 -17.02 6.02 -8.62
N MET A 75 -16.15 5.03 -8.81
CA MET A 75 -15.75 4.56 -10.15
C MET A 75 -16.92 3.96 -10.92
N GLU A 76 -17.73 3.10 -10.29
CA GLU A 76 -18.95 2.54 -10.88
C GLU A 76 -19.84 3.64 -11.45
N LYS A 77 -20.21 4.63 -10.63
CA LYS A 77 -21.10 5.73 -11.02
C LYS A 77 -20.53 6.62 -12.12
N GLN A 78 -19.24 6.96 -12.07
CA GLN A 78 -18.61 7.85 -13.06
C GLN A 78 -18.45 7.17 -14.42
N VAL A 79 -18.15 5.86 -14.42
CA VAL A 79 -18.02 5.08 -15.66
C VAL A 79 -19.39 4.78 -16.27
N GLU A 80 -20.41 4.49 -15.44
CA GLU A 80 -21.78 4.24 -15.90
C GLU A 80 -22.44 5.48 -16.50
N ASN A 81 -22.24 6.65 -15.86
CA ASN A 81 -22.79 7.92 -16.35
C ASN A 81 -22.12 8.44 -17.63
N ARG A 82 -21.13 7.70 -18.18
CA ARG A 82 -20.37 8.07 -19.38
C ARG A 82 -20.00 9.55 -19.37
N GLU A 83 -19.38 10.03 -18.28
CA GLU A 83 -18.82 11.37 -18.29
C GLU A 83 -17.96 11.53 -19.56
N GLU A 84 -18.13 12.63 -20.30
CA GLU A 84 -17.43 12.89 -21.58
C GLU A 84 -15.89 12.92 -21.45
N ASP A 85 -15.40 12.85 -20.22
CA ASP A 85 -13.98 12.74 -19.89
C ASP A 85 -13.44 11.32 -20.13
N ALA A 86 -12.24 11.23 -20.71
CA ALA A 86 -11.55 9.96 -20.89
C ALA A 86 -11.43 9.18 -19.57
N PHE A 87 -11.65 7.86 -19.60
CA PHE A 87 -11.59 6.95 -18.44
C PHE A 87 -10.38 7.20 -17.51
N LEU A 88 -9.22 7.51 -18.09
CA LEU A 88 -8.01 7.87 -17.36
C LEU A 88 -8.22 9.06 -16.40
N LYS A 89 -8.89 10.13 -16.84
CA LYS A 89 -9.13 11.32 -16.01
C LYS A 89 -10.06 11.01 -14.85
N ILE A 90 -11.11 10.23 -15.11
CA ILE A 90 -12.05 9.74 -14.11
C ILE A 90 -11.30 8.94 -13.03
N TRP A 91 -10.49 7.98 -13.47
CA TRP A 91 -9.65 7.17 -12.60
C TRP A 91 -8.71 8.02 -11.73
N MET A 92 -7.95 8.92 -12.35
CA MET A 92 -6.99 9.79 -11.64
C MET A 92 -7.68 10.67 -10.59
N ARG A 93 -8.79 11.32 -10.94
CA ARG A 93 -9.58 12.14 -10.01
C ARG A 93 -10.13 11.31 -8.85
N SER A 94 -10.63 10.11 -9.13
CA SER A 94 -11.18 9.24 -8.09
C SER A 94 -10.10 8.75 -7.12
N VAL A 95 -8.91 8.39 -7.62
CA VAL A 95 -7.75 8.04 -6.80
C VAL A 95 -7.34 9.23 -5.91
N ASP A 96 -7.21 10.43 -6.48
CA ASP A 96 -6.80 11.62 -5.73
C ASP A 96 -7.84 12.09 -4.70
N LYS A 97 -9.12 11.79 -4.91
CA LYS A 97 -10.20 12.16 -3.98
C LYS A 97 -10.36 11.16 -2.86
N HIS A 98 -10.42 9.86 -3.17
CA HIS A 98 -10.78 8.83 -2.20
C HIS A 98 -9.58 8.14 -1.56
N LEU A 99 -8.43 8.08 -2.24
CA LEU A 99 -7.23 7.42 -1.72
C LEU A 99 -6.23 8.41 -1.11
N LYS A 100 -6.55 9.70 -1.05
CA LYS A 100 -5.72 10.73 -0.40
C LYS A 100 -5.48 10.44 1.08
N GLU A 101 -6.50 9.94 1.78
CA GLU A 101 -6.45 9.61 3.21
C GLU A 101 -5.52 8.41 3.51
N LEU A 102 -5.17 7.60 2.51
CA LEU A 102 -4.24 6.49 2.69
C LEU A 102 -2.78 6.97 2.84
N HIS A 103 -2.47 8.21 2.48
CA HIS A 103 -1.12 8.79 2.48
C HIS A 103 -0.11 7.88 1.75
N LEU A 104 -0.46 7.43 0.54
CA LEU A 104 0.44 6.65 -0.30
C LEU A 104 1.66 7.49 -0.69
N LYS A 105 2.86 6.89 -0.73
CA LYS A 105 4.03 7.57 -1.28
C LYS A 105 3.77 7.91 -2.75
N SER A 106 4.41 8.98 -3.21
CA SER A 106 4.28 9.50 -4.58
C SER A 106 4.49 8.41 -5.65
N ALA A 107 5.52 7.57 -5.50
CA ALA A 107 5.80 6.47 -6.42
C ALA A 107 4.62 5.49 -6.58
N HIS A 108 4.02 5.05 -5.47
CA HIS A 108 2.89 4.11 -5.51
C HIS A 108 1.59 4.78 -6.00
N SER A 109 1.40 6.07 -5.67
CA SER A 109 0.26 6.84 -6.19
C SER A 109 0.35 7.03 -7.71
N ILE A 110 1.53 7.38 -8.24
CA ILE A 110 1.77 7.49 -9.69
C ILE A 110 1.51 6.15 -10.38
N GLN A 111 2.08 5.06 -9.85
CA GLN A 111 1.85 3.71 -10.36
C GLN A 111 0.35 3.38 -10.40
N LEU A 112 -0.39 3.67 -9.33
CA LEU A 112 -1.83 3.40 -9.29
C LEU A 112 -2.61 4.24 -10.31
N LYS A 113 -2.18 5.48 -10.59
CA LYS A 113 -2.78 6.33 -11.63
C LYS A 113 -2.49 5.81 -13.04
N GLU A 114 -1.27 5.36 -13.31
CA GLU A 114 -0.87 4.75 -14.59
C GLU A 114 -1.69 3.49 -14.91
N LEU A 115 -2.16 2.77 -13.89
CA LEU A 115 -3.05 1.63 -14.07
C LEU A 115 -4.34 2.01 -14.79
N GLY A 116 -4.88 3.21 -14.54
CA GLY A 116 -6.07 3.72 -15.23
C GLY A 116 -5.85 3.89 -16.74
N THR A 117 -4.61 4.12 -17.18
CA THR A 117 -4.28 4.16 -18.61
C THR A 117 -4.31 2.76 -19.22
N CYS A 118 -3.92 1.75 -18.44
CA CYS A 118 -3.89 0.36 -18.88
C CYS A 118 -5.28 -0.29 -18.93
N LEU A 119 -6.19 0.13 -18.04
CA LEU A 119 -7.58 -0.35 -17.93
C LEU A 119 -8.58 0.39 -18.83
N GLY A 120 -8.12 1.37 -19.62
CA GLY A 120 -8.95 2.12 -20.55
C GLY A 120 -8.64 1.81 -22.01
N GLN A 121 -7.93 0.72 -22.31
CA GLN A 121 -7.49 0.37 -23.66
C GLN A 121 -8.45 -0.66 -24.27
N MET A 122 -8.94 -0.42 -25.50
CA MET A 122 -10.04 -1.20 -26.10
C MET A 122 -9.83 -2.73 -26.21
N ASP A 123 -8.61 -3.25 -26.03
CA ASP A 123 -8.29 -4.67 -26.08
C ASP A 123 -8.24 -5.30 -24.68
N GLY A 124 -9.35 -5.90 -24.23
CA GLY A 124 -9.44 -6.54 -22.89
C GLY A 124 -8.35 -7.59 -22.59
N ALA A 125 -7.80 -8.27 -23.61
CA ALA A 125 -6.66 -9.17 -23.45
C ALA A 125 -5.35 -8.43 -23.13
N SER A 126 -5.15 -7.25 -23.70
CA SER A 126 -4.03 -6.35 -23.39
C SER A 126 -4.19 -5.70 -22.02
N GLU A 127 -5.43 -5.36 -21.63
CA GLU A 127 -5.73 -4.82 -20.31
C GLU A 127 -5.39 -5.81 -19.18
N SER A 128 -5.84 -7.07 -19.28
CA SER A 128 -5.53 -8.10 -18.27
C SER A 128 -4.03 -8.40 -18.17
N ARG A 129 -3.32 -8.42 -19.31
CA ARG A 129 -1.86 -8.59 -19.34
C ARG A 129 -1.13 -7.43 -18.67
N ASN A 130 -1.52 -6.19 -18.95
CA ASN A 130 -0.93 -5.00 -18.33
C ASN A 130 -1.21 -4.96 -16.82
N LEU A 131 -2.42 -5.33 -16.39
CA LEU A 131 -2.78 -5.49 -14.99
C LEU A 131 -1.93 -6.55 -14.29
N GLN A 132 -1.63 -7.67 -14.97
CA GLN A 132 -0.72 -8.69 -14.43
C GLN A 132 0.72 -8.19 -14.27
N LEU A 133 1.24 -7.46 -15.26
CA LEU A 133 2.57 -6.85 -15.16
C LEU A 133 2.64 -5.84 -14.01
N TYR A 134 1.57 -5.07 -13.82
CA TYR A 134 1.44 -4.14 -12.71
C TYR A 134 1.45 -4.86 -11.35
N LEU A 135 0.65 -5.93 -11.21
CA LEU A 135 0.64 -6.77 -10.00
C LEU A 135 2.03 -7.33 -9.67
N GLY A 136 2.77 -7.80 -10.68
CA GLY A 136 4.14 -8.28 -10.48
C GLY A 136 5.11 -7.19 -10.02
N ARG A 137 5.01 -5.98 -10.59
CA ARG A 137 5.80 -4.81 -10.11
C ARG A 137 5.45 -4.44 -8.67
N LEU A 138 4.16 -4.46 -8.34
CA LEU A 138 3.68 -4.17 -6.99
C LEU A 138 4.20 -5.22 -5.99
N GLU A 139 4.23 -6.50 -6.36
CA GLU A 139 4.80 -7.55 -5.53
C GLU A 139 6.30 -7.39 -5.29
N LEU A 140 7.08 -7.03 -6.31
CA LEU A 140 8.50 -6.73 -6.14
C LEU A 140 8.73 -5.54 -5.20
N GLU A 141 7.90 -4.49 -5.29
CA GLU A 141 7.97 -3.35 -4.39
C GLU A 141 7.56 -3.71 -2.95
N ILE A 142 6.52 -4.52 -2.78
CA ILE A 142 6.10 -5.06 -1.47
C ILE A 142 7.24 -5.86 -0.85
N GLU A 143 7.92 -6.70 -1.63
CA GLU A 143 9.04 -7.51 -1.12
C GLU A 143 10.23 -6.63 -0.74
N LYS A 144 10.59 -5.61 -1.53
CA LYS A 144 11.62 -4.63 -1.14
C LYS A 144 11.29 -3.91 0.17
N VAL A 145 10.03 -3.50 0.37
CA VAL A 145 9.59 -2.87 1.62
C VAL A 145 9.69 -3.85 2.78
N ARG A 146 9.35 -5.12 2.56
CA ARG A 146 9.43 -6.20 3.54
C ARG A 146 10.88 -6.55 3.92
N GLU A 147 11.77 -6.68 2.94
CA GLU A 147 13.20 -6.88 3.14
C GLU A 147 13.83 -5.68 3.87
N GLY A 148 13.45 -4.45 3.48
CA GLY A 148 13.86 -3.23 4.18
C GLY A 148 13.42 -3.21 5.64
N MET A 149 12.22 -3.71 5.96
CA MET A 149 11.77 -3.90 7.34
C MET A 149 12.59 -4.95 8.09
N ALA A 150 12.86 -6.10 7.46
CA ALA A 150 13.64 -7.17 8.08
C ALA A 150 15.08 -6.69 8.39
N ALA A 151 15.71 -5.99 7.44
CA ALA A 151 17.02 -5.39 7.62
C ALA A 151 17.01 -4.31 8.72
N LYS A 152 16.04 -3.40 8.72
CA LYS A 152 15.92 -2.35 9.75
C LYS A 152 15.61 -2.91 11.14
N LYS A 153 14.79 -3.95 11.25
CA LYS A 153 14.51 -4.64 12.52
C LYS A 153 15.78 -5.29 13.08
N ARG A 154 16.58 -5.92 12.23
CA ARG A 154 17.86 -6.52 12.61
C ARG A 154 18.88 -5.47 13.06
N ILE A 155 18.98 -4.37 12.32
CA ILE A 155 19.87 -3.24 12.64
C ILE A 155 19.42 -2.54 13.92
N GLY A 156 18.13 -2.25 14.10
CA GLY A 156 17.58 -1.63 15.30
C GLY A 156 17.78 -2.48 16.55
N ASN A 157 17.63 -3.80 16.44
CA ASN A 157 17.92 -4.71 17.55
C ASN A 157 19.43 -4.76 17.87
N CYS A 158 20.31 -4.78 16.86
CA CYS A 158 21.76 -4.75 17.07
C CYS A 158 22.25 -3.42 17.67
N LEU A 159 21.74 -2.29 17.18
CA LEU A 159 22.04 -0.95 17.71
C LEU A 159 21.50 -0.75 19.13
N GLY A 160 20.31 -1.27 19.44
CA GLY A 160 19.77 -1.22 20.81
C GLY A 160 20.62 -2.03 21.78
N VAL A 161 21.05 -3.24 21.38
CA VAL A 161 21.90 -4.10 22.21
C VAL A 161 23.32 -3.54 22.35
N MET A 162 23.96 -3.15 21.24
CA MET A 162 25.31 -2.55 21.28
C MET A 162 25.33 -1.18 21.97
N GLY A 163 24.31 -0.35 21.75
CA GLY A 163 24.15 0.94 22.43
C GLY A 163 23.90 0.78 23.93
N GLY A 164 23.09 -0.22 24.32
CA GLY A 164 22.89 -0.58 25.72
C GLY A 164 24.17 -1.06 26.39
N ILE A 165 24.93 -1.95 25.74
CA ILE A 165 26.23 -2.44 26.24
C ILE A 165 27.25 -1.29 26.34
N PHE A 166 27.35 -0.45 25.31
CA PHE A 166 28.26 0.69 25.29
C PHE A 166 27.97 1.67 26.43
N LEU A 167 26.69 1.99 26.67
CA LEU A 167 26.31 2.87 27.78
C LEU A 167 26.54 2.23 29.14
N VAL A 168 26.32 0.91 29.29
CA VAL A 168 26.67 0.20 30.54
C VAL A 168 28.17 0.29 30.81
N VAL A 169 29.02 0.13 29.78
CA VAL A 169 30.48 0.21 29.90
C VAL A 169 30.96 1.64 30.20
N VAL A 170 30.36 2.68 29.61
CA VAL A 170 30.73 4.09 29.84
C VAL A 170 30.29 4.60 31.23
N LEU A 171 29.28 3.97 31.82
CA LEU A 171 28.62 4.44 33.04
C LEU A 171 29.08 3.72 34.32
N ILE A 172 29.78 2.57 34.15
CA ILE A 172 30.65 1.96 35.16
C ILE A 172 31.83 2.90 35.41
#